data_AF-A0A418GM86-F1
#
_entry.id   AF-A0A418GM86-F1
#
_cell.length_a   1.000
_cell.length_b   1.000
_cell.length_c   1.000
_cell.angle_alpha   90.00
_cell.angle_beta   90.00
_cell.angle_gamma   90.00
#
_symmetry.space_group_name_H-M   'P 1'
#
loop_
_entity.id
_entity.type
_entity.pdbx_description
1 polymer ?
#
loop_
_entity_poly.entity_id
_entity_poly.type
_entity_poly.pdbx_seq_one_letter_code
_entity_poly.pdbx_strand_id
1 'polypeptide(L)'
;TQLNPDIQLMALQQRLTGETLKDAVAQADVVLDCTDNMATRQEINATCVALNTPLITASAVGFGGQLMVLTPPWEQGCYRCLW
;
A
#
# COMPACT_ATOMS: atom_id res chain seq x y z
N THR A 1 -8.25 20.89 -5.03
CA THR A 1 -6.93 21.49 -4.76
C THR A 1 -7.00 22.69 -3.81
N GLN A 2 -8.00 22.78 -2.90
CA GLN A 2 -8.18 23.96 -2.03
C GLN A 2 -7.14 24.07 -0.90
N LEU A 3 -6.63 22.95 -0.39
CA LEU A 3 -5.69 22.95 0.74
C LEU A 3 -4.26 23.30 0.33
N ASN A 4 -3.73 22.62 -0.69
CA ASN A 4 -2.42 22.86 -1.24
C ASN A 4 -2.50 22.77 -2.78
N PRO A 5 -2.45 23.90 -3.50
CA PRO A 5 -2.52 23.92 -4.95
C PRO A 5 -1.17 23.64 -5.64
N ASP A 6 -0.07 23.65 -4.89
CA ASP A 6 1.29 23.50 -5.44
C ASP A 6 1.70 22.04 -5.64
N ILE A 7 0.87 21.10 -5.18
CA ILE A 7 1.09 19.65 -5.34
C ILE A 7 0.24 19.06 -6.46
N GLN A 8 0.73 17.96 -7.03
CA GLN A 8 -0.03 17.18 -7.99
C GLN A 8 -0.93 16.17 -7.26
N LEU A 9 -2.18 16.07 -7.71
CA LEU A 9 -3.14 15.08 -7.23
C LEU A 9 -3.60 14.22 -8.41
N MET A 10 -3.38 12.92 -8.31
CA MET A 10 -3.85 11.94 -9.29
C MET A 10 -4.95 11.08 -8.66
N ALA A 11 -6.20 11.28 -9.10
CA ALA A 11 -7.32 10.48 -8.63
C ALA A 11 -7.57 9.31 -9.58
N LEU A 12 -7.59 8.09 -9.02
CA LEU A 12 -7.91 6.86 -9.76
C LEU A 12 -9.27 6.35 -9.30
N GLN A 13 -10.33 6.62 -10.05
CA GLN A 13 -11.69 6.20 -9.72
C GLN A 13 -11.95 4.75 -10.17
N GLN A 14 -11.15 3.82 -9.66
CA GLN A 14 -11.24 2.40 -9.97
C GLN A 14 -10.67 1.56 -8.82
N ARG A 15 -11.02 0.27 -8.78
CA ARG A 15 -10.31 -0.69 -7.93
C ARG A 15 -8.97 -1.01 -8.58
N LEU A 16 -7.87 -0.73 -7.91
CA LEU A 16 -6.55 -1.17 -8.33
C LEU A 16 -6.41 -2.68 -8.14
N THR A 17 -6.11 -3.39 -9.21
CA THR A 17 -5.85 -4.84 -9.23
C THR A 17 -5.04 -5.22 -10.47
N GLY A 18 -4.31 -6.34 -10.40
CA GLY A 18 -3.48 -6.83 -11.51
C GLY A 18 -2.50 -5.77 -12.02
N GLU A 19 -2.45 -5.58 -13.35
CA GLU A 19 -1.52 -4.62 -13.95
C GLU A 19 -1.78 -3.17 -13.53
N THR A 20 -3.04 -2.76 -13.29
CA THR A 20 -3.32 -1.38 -12.86
C THR A 20 -2.73 -1.06 -11.48
N LEU A 21 -2.72 -2.04 -10.58
CA LEU A 21 -2.07 -1.90 -9.27
C LEU A 21 -0.56 -1.86 -9.43
N LYS A 22 -0.01 -2.75 -10.24
CA LYS A 22 1.44 -2.83 -10.51
C LYS A 22 1.98 -1.53 -11.11
N ASP A 23 1.29 -0.97 -12.11
CA ASP A 23 1.68 0.29 -12.74
C ASP A 23 1.62 1.47 -11.76
N ALA A 24 0.64 1.48 -10.85
CA ALA A 24 0.54 2.50 -9.82
C ALA A 24 1.66 2.37 -8.78
N VAL A 25 1.96 1.15 -8.31
CA VAL A 25 3.04 0.89 -7.34
C VAL A 25 4.41 1.20 -7.95
N ALA A 26 4.63 0.90 -9.24
CA ALA A 26 5.89 1.16 -9.93
C ALA A 26 6.22 2.67 -10.05
N GLN A 27 5.22 3.54 -9.99
CA GLN A 27 5.37 4.99 -10.02
C GLN A 27 5.51 5.62 -8.62
N ALA A 28 5.30 4.82 -7.56
CA ALA A 28 5.30 5.30 -6.19
C ALA A 28 6.66 5.06 -5.53
N ASP A 29 7.19 6.08 -4.83
CA ASP A 29 8.34 5.90 -3.95
C ASP A 29 7.98 5.12 -2.68
N VAL A 30 6.74 5.28 -2.21
CA VAL A 30 6.17 4.60 -1.03
C VAL A 30 4.67 4.37 -1.25
N VAL A 31 4.17 3.22 -0.82
CA VAL A 31 2.75 2.87 -0.87
C VAL A 31 2.15 2.90 0.55
N LEU A 32 0.97 3.52 0.68
CA LEU A 32 0.16 3.43 1.89
C LEU A 32 -1.07 2.55 1.61
N ASP A 33 -1.16 1.42 2.30
CA ASP A 33 -2.35 0.58 2.30
C ASP A 33 -3.33 1.04 3.38
N CYS A 34 -4.37 1.74 2.92
CA CYS A 34 -5.49 2.22 3.72
C CYS A 34 -6.78 1.44 3.41
N THR A 35 -6.67 0.22 2.87
CA THR A 35 -7.83 -0.61 2.54
C THR A 35 -8.31 -1.40 3.75
N ASP A 36 -9.58 -1.78 3.79
CA ASP A 36 -10.19 -2.55 4.89
C ASP A 36 -10.36 -4.05 4.55
N ASN A 37 -9.75 -4.52 3.46
CA ASN A 37 -9.98 -5.86 2.91
C ASN A 37 -8.68 -6.69 2.84
N MET A 38 -8.66 -7.83 3.53
CA MET A 38 -7.48 -8.71 3.60
C MET A 38 -6.96 -9.16 2.23
N ALA A 39 -7.83 -9.48 1.27
CA ALA A 39 -7.39 -9.91 -0.06
C ALA A 39 -6.68 -8.77 -0.79
N THR A 40 -7.18 -7.54 -0.67
CA THR A 40 -6.52 -6.35 -1.22
C THR A 40 -5.16 -6.10 -0.54
N ARG A 41 -5.07 -6.24 0.80
CA ARG A 41 -3.79 -6.09 1.52
C ARG A 41 -2.73 -7.07 1.02
N GLN A 42 -3.13 -8.32 0.76
CA GLN A 42 -2.22 -9.34 0.23
C GLN A 42 -1.77 -9.03 -1.21
N GLU A 43 -2.66 -8.53 -2.06
CA GLU A 43 -2.33 -8.14 -3.44
C GLU A 43 -1.38 -6.92 -3.47
N ILE A 44 -1.63 -5.91 -2.62
CA ILE A 44 -0.75 -4.76 -2.44
C ILE A 44 0.62 -5.21 -1.93
N ASN A 45 0.66 -6.03 -0.88
CA ASN A 45 1.90 -6.58 -0.33
C ASN A 45 2.72 -7.33 -1.39
N ALA A 46 2.10 -8.25 -2.13
CA ALA A 46 2.78 -9.00 -3.17
C ALA A 46 3.37 -8.08 -4.25
N THR A 47 2.61 -7.07 -4.67
CA THR A 47 3.06 -6.08 -5.65
C THR A 47 4.23 -5.24 -5.13
N CYS A 48 4.15 -4.75 -3.89
CA CYS A 48 5.20 -3.93 -3.27
C CYS A 48 6.50 -4.73 -3.09
N VAL A 49 6.41 -5.99 -2.65
CA VAL A 49 7.56 -6.90 -2.56
C VAL A 49 8.20 -7.14 -3.92
N ALA A 50 7.38 -7.42 -4.94
CA ALA A 50 7.87 -7.68 -6.30
C ALA A 50 8.58 -6.48 -6.93
N LEU A 51 8.15 -5.25 -6.62
CA LEU A 51 8.69 -4.01 -7.18
C LEU A 51 9.75 -3.34 -6.29
N ASN A 52 10.05 -3.90 -5.11
CA ASN A 52 10.92 -3.28 -4.11
C ASN A 52 10.45 -1.87 -3.68
N THR A 53 9.14 -1.67 -3.59
CA THR A 53 8.55 -0.40 -3.14
C THR A 53 8.13 -0.51 -1.66
N PRO A 54 8.62 0.33 -0.75
CA PRO A 54 8.19 0.36 0.65
C PRO A 54 6.67 0.41 0.82
N LEU A 55 6.15 -0.34 1.78
CA LEU A 55 4.72 -0.41 2.12
C LEU A 55 4.48 -0.04 3.57
N ILE A 56 3.57 0.90 3.80
CA ILE A 56 3.01 1.22 5.11
C ILE A 56 1.57 0.73 5.12
N THR A 57 1.23 -0.23 5.98
CA THR A 57 -0.13 -0.79 6.10
C THR A 57 -0.68 -0.60 7.50
N ALA A 58 -1.94 -0.23 7.59
CA ALA A 58 -2.63 -0.06 8.87
C ALA A 58 -4.07 -0.58 8.81
N SER A 59 -4.60 -1.03 9.95
CA SER A 59 -5.99 -1.48 10.11
C SER A 59 -6.55 -0.98 11.43
N ALA A 60 -7.86 -0.86 11.52
CA ALA A 60 -8.53 -0.58 12.79
C ALA A 60 -9.93 -1.21 12.81
N VAL A 61 -10.33 -1.70 13.98
CA VAL A 61 -11.69 -2.19 14.24
C VAL A 61 -12.05 -1.93 15.71
N GLY A 62 -13.18 -1.27 15.94
CA GLY A 62 -13.59 -0.84 17.29
C GLY A 62 -12.54 0.06 17.95
N PHE A 63 -11.95 -0.43 19.05
CA PHE A 63 -10.91 0.28 19.81
C PHE A 63 -9.48 -0.22 19.52
N GLY A 64 -9.32 -1.18 18.60
CA GLY A 64 -8.04 -1.75 18.23
C GLY A 64 -7.51 -1.19 16.91
N GLY A 65 -6.21 -0.94 16.85
CA GLY A 65 -5.51 -0.54 15.64
C GLY A 65 -4.18 -1.29 15.49
N GLN A 66 -3.75 -1.50 14.27
CA GLN A 66 -2.47 -2.09 13.92
C GLN A 66 -1.79 -1.25 12.84
N LEU A 67 -0.47 -1.14 12.89
CA LEU A 67 0.34 -0.44 11.90
C LEU A 67 1.68 -1.16 11.73
N MET A 68 2.12 -1.28 10.48
CA MET A 68 3.41 -1.86 10.11
C MET A 68 4.06 -1.02 9.01
N VAL A 69 5.39 -0.90 9.10
CA VAL A 69 6.23 -0.32 8.04
C VAL A 69 7.10 -1.46 7.51
N LEU A 70 6.93 -1.79 6.23
CA LEU A 70 7.61 -2.87 5.53
C LEU A 70 8.50 -2.25 4.46
N THR A 71 9.81 -2.49 4.53
CA THR A 71 10.79 -1.85 3.64
C THR A 71 11.72 -2.89 3.01
N PRO A 72 12.16 -2.71 1.75
CA PRO A 72 13.27 -3.47 1.20
C PRO A 72 14.53 -3.28 2.08
N PRO A 73 15.39 -4.30 2.26
CA PRO A 73 15.38 -5.61 1.61
C PRO A 73 14.50 -6.66 2.32
N TRP A 74 13.45 -6.24 3.06
CA TRP A 74 12.47 -7.12 3.70
C TRP A 74 13.04 -7.99 4.82
N GLU A 75 13.98 -7.43 5.58
CA GLU A 75 14.73 -8.17 6.60
C GLU A 75 13.84 -8.76 7.71
N GLN A 76 12.73 -8.09 8.04
CA GLN A 76 11.74 -8.58 9.00
C GLN A 76 10.56 -9.32 8.34
N GLY A 77 10.67 -9.62 7.05
CA GLY A 77 9.61 -10.20 6.23
C GLY A 77 8.64 -9.18 5.64
N CYS A 78 7.52 -9.68 5.13
CA CYS A 78 6.44 -8.88 4.52
C CYS A 78 5.11 -9.16 5.22
N TYR A 79 4.02 -8.53 4.80
CA TYR A 79 2.70 -8.77 5.39
C TYR A 79 2.32 -10.25 5.36
N ARG A 80 2.66 -10.94 4.25
CA ARG A 80 2.42 -12.38 4.09
C ARG A 80 3.23 -13.28 5.03
N CYS A 81 4.31 -12.77 5.62
CA CYS A 81 5.08 -13.51 6.62
C CYS A 81 4.37 -13.54 7.97
N LEU A 82 3.54 -12.53 8.26
CA LEU A 82 2.74 -12.46 9.47
C LEU A 82 1.36 -13.11 9.30
N TRP A 83 0.73 -12.96 8.13
CA TRP A 83 -0.64 -13.42 7.81
C TRP A 83 -0.74 -14.10 6.44
#